data_AF-A0A174W317-F1
#
_entry.id   AF-A0A174W317-F1
#
_cell.length_a   1.000
_cell.length_b   1.000
_cell.length_c   1.000
_cell.angle_alpha   90.00
_cell.angle_beta   90.00
_cell.angle_gamma   90.00
#
_symmetry.space_group_name_H-M   'P 1'
#
loop_
_entity.id
_entity.type
_entity.pdbx_description
1 polymer ?
#
loop_
_entity_poly.entity_id
_entity_poly.type
_entity_poly.pdbx_seq_one_letter_code
_entity_poly.pdbx_strand_id
1 'polypeptide(L)'
;MNKSKTYITTYCGQPLTLYELKNGKITYYTLNKVTGGVLNNIIVRKTSEKEIGEWEVINGSLLIYQDNDGNEYTEEEASDKISELEEQIEEAESQVDDLQEEMDKDIPDCNLQETEDKINELEGKIEHWKDAIETLQDGEIREVYQYYIVSKSAFETWLKGTGELVLYNDELDMYVWCICFYGADWRDVLTDIPIPEQAAYAA
;
A
#
# COMPACT_ATOMS: atom_id res chain seq x y z
N MET A 1 28.67 33.94 -2.46
CA MET A 1 29.19 32.60 -2.15
C MET A 1 28.10 31.59 -2.44
N ASN A 2 28.31 30.76 -3.46
CA ASN A 2 27.33 29.76 -3.87
C ASN A 2 27.40 28.61 -2.84
N LYS A 3 26.32 28.35 -2.10
CA LYS A 3 26.28 27.21 -1.18
C LYS A 3 26.36 25.95 -2.04
N SER A 4 27.49 25.22 -1.96
CA SER A 4 27.62 23.91 -2.58
C SER A 4 26.60 22.98 -1.94
N LYS A 5 25.52 22.64 -2.65
CA LYS A 5 24.62 21.56 -2.23
C LYS A 5 25.39 20.25 -2.41
N THR A 6 25.86 19.65 -1.33
CA THR A 6 26.37 18.28 -1.36
C THR A 6 25.15 17.36 -1.44
N TYR A 7 24.92 16.79 -2.62
CA TYR A 7 23.86 15.81 -2.80
C TYR A 7 24.30 14.49 -2.18
N ILE A 8 23.39 13.79 -1.50
CA ILE A 8 23.61 12.41 -1.07
C ILE A 8 23.76 11.59 -2.33
N THR A 9 24.92 10.96 -2.51
CA THR A 9 25.20 10.09 -3.65
C THR A 9 25.20 8.61 -3.26
N THR A 10 25.07 8.31 -1.96
CA THR A 10 25.07 6.94 -1.43
C THR A 10 24.09 6.77 -0.28
N TYR A 11 23.45 5.62 -0.21
CA TYR A 11 22.64 5.17 0.91
C TYR A 11 23.34 3.97 1.57
N CYS A 12 23.85 4.15 2.80
CA CYS A 12 24.62 3.12 3.52
C CYS A 12 25.78 2.52 2.72
N GLY A 13 26.50 3.37 1.99
CA GLY A 13 27.61 2.96 1.12
C GLY A 13 27.20 2.40 -0.25
N GLN A 14 25.90 2.22 -0.51
CA GLN A 14 25.39 1.85 -1.83
C GLN A 14 25.17 3.11 -2.68
N PRO A 15 25.76 3.21 -3.88
CA PRO A 15 25.52 4.34 -4.77
C PRO A 15 24.04 4.46 -5.16
N LEU A 16 23.49 5.65 -5.03
CA LEU A 16 22.13 5.96 -5.47
C LEU A 16 22.08 6.20 -6.97
N THR A 17 21.02 5.73 -7.60
CA THR A 17 20.70 5.97 -9.01
C THR A 17 20.07 7.35 -9.22
N LEU A 18 20.13 7.86 -10.46
CA LEU A 18 19.39 9.09 -10.81
C LEU A 18 17.87 8.92 -10.62
N TYR A 19 17.36 7.70 -10.81
CA TYR A 19 15.95 7.39 -10.61
C TYR A 19 15.55 7.55 -9.14
N GLU A 20 16.32 7.00 -8.22
CA GLU A 20 16.09 7.16 -6.77
C GLU A 20 16.20 8.62 -6.34
N LEU A 21 17.23 9.33 -6.79
CA LEU A 21 17.43 10.75 -6.47
C LEU A 21 16.29 11.63 -6.98
N LYS A 22 15.74 11.33 -8.15
CA LYS A 22 14.61 12.05 -8.73
C LYS A 22 13.32 11.84 -7.93
N ASN A 23 13.11 10.64 -7.41
CA ASN A 23 11.88 10.28 -6.68
C ASN A 23 12.01 10.43 -5.15
N GLY A 24 13.20 10.69 -4.62
CA GLY A 24 13.44 10.87 -3.19
C GLY A 24 13.28 9.59 -2.34
N LYS A 25 13.22 8.42 -2.98
CA LYS A 25 13.00 7.11 -2.37
C LYS A 25 14.04 6.11 -2.89
N ILE A 26 14.42 5.12 -2.08
CA ILE A 26 15.32 4.05 -2.53
C ILE A 26 14.55 2.93 -3.24
N THR A 27 15.23 2.23 -4.13
CA THR A 27 14.69 1.07 -4.85
C THR A 27 14.80 -0.22 -4.03
N TYR A 28 14.03 -1.24 -4.41
CA TYR A 28 14.17 -2.59 -3.87
C TYR A 28 15.58 -3.16 -4.09
N TYR A 29 16.24 -2.78 -5.18
CA TYR A 29 17.64 -3.15 -5.43
C TYR A 29 18.55 -2.59 -4.33
N THR A 30 18.45 -1.29 -4.03
CA THR A 30 19.26 -0.66 -2.98
C THR A 30 18.91 -1.24 -1.61
N LEU A 31 17.62 -1.44 -1.32
CA LEU A 31 17.17 -2.06 -0.07
C LEU A 31 17.75 -3.47 0.11
N ASN A 32 17.75 -4.29 -0.94
CA ASN A 32 18.38 -5.62 -0.91
C ASN A 32 19.88 -5.56 -0.63
N LYS A 33 20.58 -4.59 -1.24
CA LYS A 33 22.03 -4.42 -1.03
C LYS A 33 22.37 -4.01 0.39
N VAL A 34 21.55 -3.18 1.03
CA VAL A 34 21.80 -2.76 2.42
C VAL A 34 21.34 -3.79 3.46
N THR A 35 20.27 -4.54 3.17
CA THR A 35 19.80 -5.62 4.04
C THR A 35 20.67 -6.87 3.96
N GLY A 36 21.36 -7.08 2.83
CA GLY A 36 22.19 -8.26 2.59
C GLY A 36 21.36 -9.55 2.48
N GLY A 37 20.10 -9.45 2.05
CA GLY A 37 19.16 -10.56 2.03
C GLY A 37 19.65 -11.74 1.17
N VAL A 38 19.47 -12.95 1.67
CA VAL A 38 19.83 -14.20 0.99
C VAL A 38 18.57 -14.89 0.47
N LEU A 39 18.45 -15.00 -0.86
CA LEU A 39 17.32 -15.64 -1.51
C LEU A 39 17.19 -17.12 -1.11
N ASN A 40 16.03 -17.51 -0.59
CA ASN A 40 15.69 -18.89 -0.28
C ASN A 40 14.19 -19.16 -0.40
N ASN A 41 13.71 -19.39 -1.63
CA ASN A 41 12.29 -19.58 -1.91
C ASN A 41 11.67 -20.88 -1.35
N ILE A 42 12.47 -21.77 -0.78
CA ILE A 42 11.97 -23.02 -0.22
C ILE A 42 11.89 -22.99 1.30
N ILE A 43 12.41 -21.95 1.97
CA ILE A 43 12.59 -21.94 3.43
C ILE A 43 11.26 -22.09 4.16
N VAL A 44 10.26 -21.26 3.85
CA VAL A 44 8.95 -21.27 4.50
C VAL A 44 8.26 -22.61 4.25
N ARG A 45 8.07 -23.00 2.97
CA ARG A 45 7.42 -24.28 2.63
C ARG A 45 8.10 -25.49 3.29
N LYS A 46 9.43 -25.60 3.24
CA LYS A 46 10.15 -26.77 3.74
C LYS A 46 10.14 -26.88 5.26
N THR A 47 10.11 -25.75 5.96
CA THR A 47 10.05 -25.72 7.42
C THR A 47 8.64 -26.05 7.89
N SER A 48 7.60 -25.51 7.24
CA SER A 48 6.20 -25.89 7.50
C SER A 48 5.93 -27.38 7.22
N GLU A 49 6.42 -27.94 6.10
CA GLU A 49 6.30 -29.37 5.78
C GLU A 49 6.94 -30.29 6.83
N LYS A 50 7.91 -29.76 7.57
CA LYS A 50 8.67 -30.51 8.59
C LYS A 50 8.27 -30.13 10.01
N GLU A 51 7.25 -29.29 10.18
CA GLU A 51 6.80 -28.80 11.48
C GLU A 51 7.94 -28.17 12.29
N ILE A 52 8.82 -27.39 11.62
CA ILE A 52 9.92 -26.66 12.26
C ILE A 52 9.46 -25.22 12.51
N GLY A 53 8.84 -25.01 13.66
CA GLY A 53 8.31 -23.72 14.10
C GLY A 53 7.18 -23.18 13.23
N GLU A 54 6.54 -22.13 13.73
CA GLU A 54 5.55 -21.36 12.98
C GLU A 54 6.19 -20.08 12.44
N TRP A 55 5.71 -19.60 11.29
CA TRP A 55 6.11 -18.32 10.72
C TRP A 55 5.12 -17.25 11.12
N GLU A 56 5.53 -16.39 12.04
CA GLU A 56 4.73 -15.28 12.53
C GLU A 56 4.99 -14.03 11.70
N VAL A 57 3.94 -13.28 11.38
CA VAL A 57 4.07 -11.96 10.77
C VAL A 57 4.52 -10.96 11.83
N ILE A 58 5.69 -10.35 11.64
CA ILE A 58 6.26 -9.39 12.58
C ILE A 58 6.35 -7.96 12.03
N ASN A 59 6.08 -7.78 10.73
CA ASN A 59 5.99 -6.48 10.06
C ASN A 59 5.22 -6.60 8.73
N GLY A 60 4.55 -5.53 8.34
CA GLY A 60 3.68 -5.52 7.16
C GLY A 60 2.39 -6.31 7.37
N SER A 61 1.65 -6.55 6.29
CA SER A 61 0.38 -7.29 6.30
C SER A 61 0.39 -8.41 5.26
N LEU A 62 -0.30 -9.51 5.58
CA LEU A 62 -0.64 -10.58 4.64
C LEU A 62 -1.87 -10.24 3.78
N LEU A 63 -2.61 -9.19 4.14
CA LEU A 63 -3.79 -8.74 3.42
C LEU A 63 -3.49 -7.43 2.69
N ILE A 64 -3.98 -7.33 1.46
CA ILE A 64 -4.05 -6.10 0.67
C ILE A 64 -5.53 -5.74 0.57
N TYR A 65 -5.86 -4.49 0.88
CA TYR A 65 -7.20 -3.95 0.66
C TYR A 65 -7.13 -3.06 -0.58
N GLN A 66 -7.94 -3.35 -1.59
CA GLN A 66 -7.96 -2.59 -2.83
C GLN A 66 -9.39 -2.19 -3.17
N ASP A 67 -9.60 -0.94 -3.57
CA ASP A 67 -10.89 -0.49 -4.09
C ASP A 67 -11.06 -0.85 -5.57
N ASN A 68 -12.25 -0.60 -6.11
CA ASN A 68 -12.56 -0.83 -7.53
C ASN A 68 -11.80 0.09 -8.50
N ASP A 69 -11.14 1.15 -8.02
CA ASP A 69 -10.28 2.06 -8.80
C ASP A 69 -8.80 1.63 -8.78
N GLY A 70 -8.46 0.60 -8.00
CA GLY A 70 -7.11 0.04 -7.89
C GLY A 70 -6.23 0.70 -6.82
N ASN A 71 -6.79 1.55 -5.95
CA ASN A 71 -6.06 2.15 -4.83
C ASN A 71 -5.85 1.11 -3.72
N GLU A 72 -4.64 1.00 -3.19
CA GLU A 72 -4.30 0.08 -2.11
C GLU A 72 -4.33 0.76 -0.74
N TYR A 73 -4.79 0.02 0.26
CA TYR A 73 -4.98 0.47 1.63
C TYR A 73 -4.41 -0.55 2.63
N THR A 74 -3.93 -0.05 3.77
CA THR A 74 -3.80 -0.86 4.98
C THR A 74 -5.18 -1.20 5.56
N GLU A 75 -5.26 -2.14 6.50
CA GLU A 75 -6.53 -2.49 7.17
C GLU A 75 -7.16 -1.29 7.87
N GLU A 76 -6.35 -0.48 8.54
CA GLU A 76 -6.81 0.75 9.22
C GLU A 76 -7.33 1.77 8.20
N GLU A 77 -6.56 2.03 7.14
CA GLU A 77 -6.98 2.96 6.07
C GLU A 77 -8.22 2.47 5.31
N ALA A 78 -8.36 1.16 5.11
CA ALA A 78 -9.54 0.57 4.49
C ALA A 78 -10.78 0.74 5.38
N SER A 79 -10.64 0.52 6.69
CA SER A 79 -11.73 0.76 7.65
C SER A 79 -12.15 2.22 7.67
N ASP A 80 -11.19 3.15 7.71
CA ASP A 80 -11.48 4.60 7.65
C ASP A 80 -12.16 4.97 6.33
N LYS A 81 -11.70 4.38 5.22
CA LYS A 81 -12.28 4.62 3.90
C LYS A 81 -13.70 4.09 3.78
N ILE A 82 -13.99 2.90 4.33
CA ILE A 82 -15.35 2.35 4.37
C ILE A 82 -16.28 3.32 5.12
N SER A 83 -15.90 3.80 6.30
CA SER A 83 -16.72 4.76 7.05
C SER A 83 -16.96 6.07 6.29
N GLU A 84 -15.95 6.58 5.58
CA GLU A 84 -16.08 7.77 4.72
C GLU A 84 -17.08 7.53 3.57
N LEU A 85 -17.03 6.35 2.95
CA LEU A 85 -17.93 5.98 1.86
C LEU A 85 -19.36 5.73 2.33
N GLU A 86 -19.55 5.13 3.52
CA GLU A 86 -20.86 4.95 4.14
C GLU A 86 -21.54 6.30 4.42
N GLU A 87 -20.81 7.30 4.91
CA GLU A 87 -21.33 8.66 5.11
C GLU A 87 -21.74 9.32 3.78
N GLN A 88 -20.91 9.16 2.73
CA GLN A 88 -21.23 9.67 1.39
C GLN A 88 -22.46 9.02 0.78
N ILE A 89 -22.66 7.71 1.00
CA ILE A 89 -23.84 6.98 0.57
C ILE A 89 -25.08 7.52 1.29
N GLU A 90 -25.04 7.68 2.62
CA GLU A 90 -26.17 8.19 3.40
C GLU A 90 -26.58 9.60 2.94
N GLU A 91 -25.61 10.50 2.72
CA GLU A 91 -25.88 11.84 2.21
C GLU A 91 -26.49 11.80 0.79
N ALA A 92 -25.94 10.98 -0.10
CA ALA A 92 -26.45 10.86 -1.47
C ALA A 92 -27.84 10.22 -1.54
N GLU A 93 -28.11 9.20 -0.72
CA GLU A 93 -29.44 8.57 -0.61
C GLU A 93 -30.47 9.59 -0.11
N SER A 94 -30.14 10.40 0.90
CA SER A 94 -31.01 11.49 1.35
C SER A 94 -31.28 12.53 0.26
N GLN A 95 -30.29 12.87 -0.56
CA GLN A 95 -30.49 13.79 -1.70
C GLN A 95 -31.38 13.19 -2.79
N VAL A 96 -31.25 11.89 -3.05
CA VAL A 96 -32.12 11.19 -4.01
C VAL A 96 -33.57 11.21 -3.53
N ASP A 97 -33.81 10.90 -2.25
CA ASP A 97 -35.15 10.94 -1.64
C ASP A 97 -35.78 12.33 -1.77
N ASP A 98 -35.05 13.40 -1.42
CA ASP A 98 -35.52 14.79 -1.54
C ASP A 98 -35.87 15.16 -3.00
N LEU A 99 -35.05 14.75 -3.97
CA LEU A 99 -35.29 15.03 -5.40
C LEU A 99 -36.49 14.26 -5.94
N GLN A 100 -36.68 13.01 -5.51
CA GLN A 100 -37.85 12.20 -5.87
C GLN A 100 -39.14 12.83 -5.32
N GLU A 101 -39.14 13.32 -4.08
CA GLU A 101 -40.29 14.03 -3.50
C GLU A 101 -40.64 15.33 -4.25
N GLU A 102 -39.64 16.06 -4.77
CA GLU A 102 -39.88 17.25 -5.60
C GLU A 102 -40.45 16.89 -6.98
N MET A 103 -40.06 15.76 -7.57
CA MET A 103 -40.62 15.29 -8.85
C MET A 103 -42.09 14.87 -8.76
N ASP A 104 -42.52 14.34 -7.62
CA ASP A 104 -43.92 13.96 -7.37
C ASP A 104 -44.86 15.17 -7.25
N LYS A 105 -44.33 16.39 -7.13
CA LYS A 105 -45.13 17.63 -7.13
C LYS A 105 -45.42 17.99 -8.60
N ASP A 106 -46.70 18.25 -8.93
CA ASP A 106 -47.16 18.63 -10.28
C ASP A 106 -46.42 19.88 -10.86
N ILE A 107 -45.24 19.69 -11.45
CA ILE A 107 -44.36 20.74 -12.01
C ILE A 107 -44.29 20.62 -13.55
N PRO A 108 -44.15 21.72 -14.31
CA PRO A 108 -44.00 21.70 -15.77
C PRO A 108 -42.76 20.92 -16.27
N ASP A 109 -43.00 20.14 -17.34
CA ASP A 109 -42.18 19.14 -18.05
C ASP A 109 -40.66 19.41 -18.21
N CYS A 110 -40.20 20.66 -18.23
CA CYS A 110 -38.80 20.99 -18.54
C CYS A 110 -37.81 20.83 -17.36
N ASN A 111 -38.28 20.77 -16.10
CA ASN A 111 -37.41 20.60 -14.92
C ASN A 111 -37.30 19.14 -14.46
N LEU A 112 -38.12 18.23 -15.02
CA LEU A 112 -38.13 16.81 -14.68
C LEU A 112 -36.89 16.10 -15.21
N GLN A 113 -36.53 16.32 -16.48
CA GLN A 113 -35.36 15.67 -17.09
C GLN A 113 -34.04 16.01 -16.36
N GLU A 114 -33.82 17.27 -16.00
CA GLU A 114 -32.61 17.67 -15.26
C GLU A 114 -32.54 17.06 -13.85
N THR A 115 -33.69 16.74 -13.26
CA THR A 115 -33.79 16.10 -11.94
C THR A 115 -33.56 14.60 -12.05
N GLU A 116 -34.15 13.95 -13.05
CA GLU A 116 -33.89 12.55 -13.40
C GLU A 116 -32.40 12.31 -13.69
N ASP A 117 -31.76 13.18 -14.48
CA ASP A 117 -30.34 13.05 -14.81
C ASP A 117 -29.46 13.12 -13.55
N LYS A 118 -29.81 13.95 -12.57
CA LYS A 118 -29.08 14.05 -11.29
C LYS A 118 -29.29 12.83 -10.41
N ILE A 119 -30.52 12.31 -10.34
CA ILE A 119 -30.82 11.08 -9.60
C ILE A 119 -29.98 9.94 -10.17
N ASN A 120 -29.98 9.77 -11.49
CA ASN A 120 -29.19 8.73 -12.15
C ASN A 120 -27.67 8.89 -11.87
N GLU A 121 -27.14 10.11 -11.83
CA GLU A 121 -25.75 10.37 -11.48
C GLU A 121 -25.43 9.98 -10.03
N LEU A 122 -26.31 10.33 -9.08
CA LEU A 122 -26.16 9.99 -7.66
C LEU A 122 -26.25 8.47 -7.44
N GLU A 123 -27.23 7.81 -8.06
CA GLU A 123 -27.38 6.35 -8.01
C GLU A 123 -26.15 5.63 -8.54
N GLY A 124 -25.56 6.12 -9.64
CA GLY A 124 -24.31 5.57 -10.18
C GLY A 124 -23.11 5.75 -9.24
N LYS A 125 -23.03 6.86 -8.50
CA LYS A 125 -21.99 7.05 -7.46
C LYS A 125 -22.20 6.12 -6.27
N ILE A 126 -23.45 5.98 -5.81
CA ILE A 126 -23.81 5.07 -4.72
C ILE A 126 -23.43 3.63 -5.07
N GLU A 127 -23.72 3.19 -6.29
CA GLU A 127 -23.34 1.85 -6.78
C GLU A 127 -21.81 1.68 -6.76
N HIS A 128 -21.07 2.64 -7.33
CA HIS A 128 -19.59 2.62 -7.32
C HIS A 128 -18.99 2.57 -5.91
N TRP A 129 -19.53 3.34 -4.96
CA TRP A 129 -19.08 3.32 -3.57
C TRP A 129 -19.43 2.03 -2.84
N LYS A 130 -20.61 1.44 -3.11
CA LYS A 130 -21.01 0.14 -2.55
C LYS A 130 -20.08 -0.97 -3.02
N ASP A 131 -19.73 -0.99 -4.32
CA ASP A 131 -18.75 -1.93 -4.87
C ASP A 131 -17.37 -1.75 -4.21
N ALA A 132 -16.92 -0.50 -4.01
CA ALA A 132 -15.66 -0.23 -3.33
C ALA A 132 -15.66 -0.72 -1.86
N ILE A 133 -16.78 -0.56 -1.13
CA ILE A 133 -16.91 -1.09 0.23
C ILE A 133 -16.81 -2.62 0.22
N GLU A 134 -17.47 -3.31 -0.71
CA GLU A 134 -17.42 -4.78 -0.81
C GLU A 134 -15.98 -5.28 -0.97
N THR A 135 -15.18 -4.66 -1.85
CA THR A 135 -13.78 -5.08 -2.05
C THR A 135 -12.88 -4.75 -0.86
N LEU A 136 -13.15 -3.65 -0.15
CA LEU A 136 -12.38 -3.23 1.01
C LEU A 136 -12.71 -4.01 2.30
N GLN A 137 -13.83 -4.75 2.37
CA GLN A 137 -14.22 -5.45 3.59
C GLN A 137 -13.41 -6.71 3.88
N ASP A 138 -13.16 -7.55 2.88
CA ASP A 138 -12.61 -8.89 3.11
C ASP A 138 -11.09 -8.96 2.95
N GLY A 139 -10.49 -8.02 2.23
CA GLY A 139 -9.06 -8.01 1.92
C GLY A 139 -8.61 -9.23 1.11
N GLU A 140 -7.64 -9.05 0.22
CA GLU A 140 -7.07 -10.16 -0.55
C GLU A 140 -5.75 -10.64 0.06
N ILE A 141 -5.55 -11.97 0.08
CA ILE A 141 -4.29 -12.54 0.53
C ILE A 141 -3.18 -12.12 -0.43
N ARG A 142 -2.21 -11.38 0.10
CA ARG A 142 -0.99 -10.95 -0.59
C ARG A 142 -0.18 -12.16 -1.04
N GLU A 143 0.05 -12.28 -2.34
CA GLU A 143 0.91 -13.33 -2.89
C GLU A 143 2.39 -13.03 -2.59
N VAL A 144 3.12 -14.02 -2.08
CA VAL A 144 4.57 -13.93 -1.85
C VAL A 144 5.32 -14.70 -2.94
N TYR A 145 6.07 -13.97 -3.76
CA TYR A 145 6.83 -14.53 -4.89
C TYR A 145 8.24 -14.98 -4.52
N GLN A 146 8.89 -14.27 -3.59
CA GLN A 146 10.26 -14.57 -3.18
C GLN A 146 10.47 -14.36 -1.69
N TYR A 147 11.38 -15.15 -1.13
CA TYR A 147 11.74 -15.13 0.28
C TYR A 147 13.23 -14.84 0.44
N TYR A 148 13.57 -13.80 1.21
CA TYR A 148 14.95 -13.43 1.51
C TYR A 148 15.20 -13.54 3.00
N ILE A 149 16.15 -14.39 3.39
CA ILE A 149 16.61 -14.46 4.77
C ILE A 149 17.40 -13.18 5.06
N VAL A 150 17.02 -12.47 6.12
CA VAL A 150 17.67 -11.23 6.56
C VAL A 150 18.14 -11.36 8.00
N SER A 151 19.13 -10.57 8.38
CA SER A 151 19.57 -10.53 9.78
C SER A 151 18.59 -9.72 10.64
N LYS A 152 18.57 -9.98 11.94
CA LYS A 152 17.86 -9.15 12.92
C LYS A 152 18.22 -7.66 12.79
N SER A 153 19.50 -7.34 12.60
CA SER A 153 19.95 -5.96 12.44
C SER A 153 19.40 -5.31 11.15
N ALA A 154 19.33 -6.07 10.06
CA ALA A 154 18.71 -5.59 8.81
C ALA A 154 17.21 -5.34 9.00
N PHE A 155 16.51 -6.24 9.69
CA PHE A 155 15.11 -6.06 10.04
C PHE A 155 14.90 -4.80 10.88
N GLU A 156 15.57 -4.69 12.03
CA GLU A 156 15.40 -3.57 12.98
C GLU A 156 15.76 -2.21 12.38
N THR A 157 16.72 -2.17 11.46
CA THR A 157 17.22 -0.90 10.89
C THR A 157 16.44 -0.46 9.66
N TRP A 158 16.02 -1.40 8.80
CA TRP A 158 15.54 -1.06 7.45
C TRP A 158 14.12 -1.50 7.13
N LEU A 159 13.63 -2.57 7.74
CA LEU A 159 12.33 -3.14 7.38
C LEU A 159 11.26 -2.83 8.43
N LYS A 160 11.65 -2.78 9.71
CA LYS A 160 10.73 -2.52 10.80
C LYS A 160 10.09 -1.14 10.66
N GLY A 161 8.76 -1.10 10.66
CA GLY A 161 7.97 0.12 10.49
C GLY A 161 7.77 0.55 9.05
N THR A 162 8.21 -0.25 8.08
CA THR A 162 7.88 -0.09 6.66
C THR A 162 6.68 -0.97 6.28
N GLY A 163 6.12 -0.79 5.09
CA GLY A 163 5.07 -1.67 4.54
C GLY A 163 5.57 -3.07 4.11
N GLU A 164 6.87 -3.35 4.24
CA GLU A 164 7.47 -4.62 3.82
C GLU A 164 6.99 -5.79 4.68
N LEU A 165 6.55 -6.88 4.05
CA LEU A 165 6.13 -8.08 4.77
C LEU A 165 7.36 -8.84 5.30
N VAL A 166 7.43 -9.04 6.62
CA VAL A 166 8.50 -9.81 7.26
C VAL A 166 7.92 -10.86 8.19
N LEU A 167 8.39 -12.09 8.01
CA LEU A 167 8.07 -13.24 8.85
C LEU A 167 9.23 -13.55 9.80
N TYR A 168 8.91 -14.11 10.97
CA TYR A 168 9.89 -14.63 11.92
C TYR A 168 9.54 -16.06 12.32
N ASN A 169 10.57 -16.89 12.51
CA ASN A 169 10.44 -18.25 13.03
C ASN A 169 11.32 -18.38 14.27
N ASP A 170 10.71 -18.64 15.42
CA ASP A 170 11.40 -18.68 16.72
C ASP A 170 12.34 -19.88 16.86
N GLU A 171 11.95 -21.05 16.33
CA GLU A 171 12.79 -22.25 16.39
C GLU A 171 14.09 -22.11 15.60
N LEU A 172 14.04 -21.35 14.50
CA LEU A 172 15.19 -21.09 13.65
C LEU A 172 15.94 -19.80 14.00
N ASP A 173 15.38 -18.95 14.87
CA ASP A 173 15.81 -17.56 15.10
C ASP A 173 16.08 -16.83 13.77
N MET A 174 15.07 -16.84 12.88
CA MET A 174 15.23 -16.44 11.49
C MET A 174 14.18 -15.44 11.04
N TYR A 175 14.64 -14.37 10.40
CA TYR A 175 13.83 -13.34 9.78
C TYR A 175 13.79 -13.58 8.27
N VAL A 176 12.60 -13.52 7.68
CA VAL A 176 12.41 -13.67 6.24
C VAL A 176 11.60 -12.49 5.71
N TRP A 177 12.22 -11.73 4.81
CA TRP A 177 11.57 -10.68 4.04
C TRP A 177 10.87 -11.28 2.81
N CYS A 178 9.59 -10.97 2.67
CA CYS A 178 8.70 -11.50 1.64
C CYS A 178 8.47 -10.46 0.54
N ILE A 179 8.79 -10.85 -0.70
CA ILE A 179 8.61 -10.00 -1.89
C ILE A 179 7.27 -10.30 -2.52
N CYS A 180 6.43 -9.28 -2.61
CA CYS A 180 5.02 -9.40 -2.95
C CYS A 180 4.64 -8.76 -4.29
N PHE A 181 5.63 -8.58 -5.18
CA PHE A 181 5.42 -8.18 -6.57
C PHE A 181 6.20 -9.08 -7.53
N TYR A 182 5.75 -9.16 -8.78
CA TYR A 182 6.33 -10.00 -9.82
C TYR A 182 6.70 -9.21 -11.09
N GLY A 183 7.71 -9.70 -11.81
CA GLY A 183 7.97 -9.28 -13.20
C GLY A 183 8.70 -7.96 -13.40
N ALA A 184 9.12 -7.27 -12.33
CA ALA A 184 9.84 -6.00 -12.42
C ALA A 184 11.33 -6.12 -12.03
N ASP A 185 12.20 -5.39 -12.72
CA ASP A 185 13.59 -5.21 -12.29
C ASP A 185 13.58 -4.37 -11.01
N TRP A 186 14.21 -4.88 -9.95
CA TRP A 186 14.21 -4.22 -8.64
C TRP A 186 14.85 -2.83 -8.64
N ARG A 187 15.59 -2.47 -9.69
CA ARG A 187 16.15 -1.12 -9.90
C ARG A 187 15.11 -0.10 -10.34
N ASP A 188 13.97 -0.57 -10.85
CA ASP A 188 12.86 0.24 -11.34
C ASP A 188 11.66 0.22 -10.38
N VAL A 189 11.77 -0.46 -9.24
CA VAL A 189 10.72 -0.53 -8.21
C VAL A 189 11.16 0.26 -6.98
N LEU A 190 10.44 1.33 -6.68
CA LEU A 190 10.65 2.14 -5.48
C LEU A 190 10.08 1.43 -4.24
N THR A 191 10.75 1.62 -3.11
CA THR A 191 10.21 1.31 -1.77
C THR A 191 9.59 2.57 -1.18
N ASP A 192 8.89 2.46 -0.06
CA ASP A 192 8.43 3.63 0.70
C ASP A 192 9.49 4.26 1.61
N ILE A 193 10.73 3.74 1.56
CA ILE A 193 11.83 4.25 2.39
C ILE A 193 12.40 5.50 1.72
N PRO A 194 12.30 6.68 2.38
CA PRO A 194 12.80 7.93 1.81
C PRO A 194 14.33 7.99 1.87
N ILE A 195 14.93 8.73 0.95
CA ILE A 195 16.31 9.17 1.06
C ILE A 195 16.33 10.30 2.09
N PRO A 196 17.07 10.18 3.21
CA PRO A 196 17.11 11.22 4.23
C PRO A 196 17.56 12.55 3.64
N GLU A 197 16.85 13.65 3.87
CA GLU A 197 17.38 14.96 3.53
C GLU A 197 18.54 15.29 4.50
N GLN A 198 19.77 15.47 4.00
CA GLN A 198 20.76 16.21 4.79
C GLN A 198 20.54 17.71 4.60
N ALA A 199 20.01 18.33 5.66
CA ALA A 199 20.20 19.75 5.93
C ALA A 199 21.68 20.10 5.78
N ALA A 200 21.98 21.06 4.91
CA ALA A 200 23.32 21.55 4.67
C ALA A 200 23.93 22.14 5.95
N TYR A 201 24.65 21.33 6.73
CA TYR A 201 25.61 21.81 7.71
C TYR A 201 27.01 21.59 7.17
N ALA A 202 27.51 22.59 6.44
CA ALA A 202 28.94 22.79 6.32
C ALA A 202 29.44 23.39 7.64
N ALA A 203 30.42 22.73 8.26
CA ALA A 203 31.20 23.27 9.37
C ALA A 203 32.02 24.49 8.93
#